data_AF-A0A1D8KAZ3-F1
#
_entry.id   AF-A0A1D8KAZ3-F1
#
_cell.length_a   1.000
_cell.length_b   1.000
_cell.length_c   1.000
_cell.angle_alpha   90.00
_cell.angle_beta   90.00
_cell.angle_gamma   90.00
#
_symmetry.space_group_name_H-M   'P 1'
#
loop_
_entity.id
_entity.type
_entity.pdbx_description
1 polymer ?
#
loop_
_entity_poly.entity_id
_entity_poly.type
_entity_poly.pdbx_seq_one_letter_code
_entity_poly.pdbx_strand_id
1 'polypeptide(L)'
;MNENLLFLSENEIAERIASAAKAYRLSPRAANMTQQALADKAGVSVGTIKRFEKTGIITLPNLIAVFRSLGLLQNVAALLPEVPEVSPMEALLAEERKRRPARARKPRAKG
;
A
#
# COMPACT_ATOMS: atom_id res chain seq x y z
N MET A 1 5.37 22.14 2.57
CA MET A 1 6.00 22.08 1.24
C MET A 1 5.96 20.63 0.78
N ASN A 2 5.31 20.34 -0.35
CA ASN A 2 5.40 19.01 -0.96
C ASN A 2 6.75 18.94 -1.68
N GLU A 3 7.80 18.59 -0.93
CA GLU A 3 9.12 18.34 -1.50
C GLU A 3 9.04 17.20 -2.50
N ASN A 4 9.59 17.45 -3.68
CA ASN A 4 9.65 16.49 -4.76
C ASN A 4 10.57 15.32 -4.37
N LEU A 5 10.00 14.13 -4.23
CA LEU A 5 10.72 12.90 -3.89
C LEU A 5 11.80 12.53 -4.92
N LEU A 6 11.72 13.06 -6.15
CA LEU A 6 12.64 12.75 -7.26
C LEU A 6 14.09 13.18 -7.01
N PHE A 7 14.35 14.04 -6.02
CA PHE A 7 15.70 14.56 -5.73
C PHE A 7 16.27 14.09 -4.39
N LEU A 8 15.57 13.22 -3.68
CA LEU A 8 16.03 12.68 -2.40
C LEU A 8 16.74 11.35 -2.62
N SER A 9 17.84 11.13 -1.89
CA SER A 9 18.48 9.83 -1.77
C SER A 9 17.56 8.82 -1.07
N GLU A 10 17.86 7.54 -1.24
CA GLU A 10 17.11 6.45 -0.61
C GLU A 10 17.13 6.57 0.92
N ASN A 11 18.24 7.04 1.49
CA ASN A 11 18.39 7.26 2.92
C ASN A 11 17.50 8.41 3.40
N GLU A 12 17.44 9.53 2.68
CA GLU A 12 16.57 10.66 3.02
C GLU A 12 15.09 10.26 2.98
N ILE A 13 14.70 9.46 1.97
CA ILE A 13 13.34 8.90 1.88
C ILE A 13 13.06 7.99 3.08
N ALA A 14 14.00 7.10 3.43
CA ALA A 14 13.84 6.19 4.57
C ALA A 14 13.75 6.94 5.91
N GLU A 15 14.56 7.97 6.12
CA GLU A 15 14.51 8.83 7.30
C GLU A 15 13.18 9.59 7.39
N ARG A 16 12.66 10.07 6.27
CA ARG A 16 11.34 10.72 6.20
C ARG A 16 10.21 9.77 6.58
N ILE A 17 10.24 8.53 6.08
CA ILE A 17 9.28 7.48 6.46
C ILE A 17 9.37 7.19 7.96
N ALA A 18 10.58 7.02 8.49
CA ALA A 18 10.78 6.76 9.92
C ALA A 18 10.32 7.92 10.81
N SER A 19 10.59 9.17 10.41
CA SER A 19 10.12 10.37 11.09
C SER A 19 8.60 10.43 11.12
N ALA A 20 7.94 10.14 9.99
CA ALA A 20 6.47 10.09 9.92
C ALA A 20 5.89 8.96 10.80
N ALA A 21 6.49 7.77 10.77
CA ALA A 21 6.07 6.64 11.61
C ALA A 21 6.23 6.97 13.11
N LYS A 22 7.34 7.62 13.51
CA LYS A 22 7.57 8.09 14.88
C LYS A 22 6.53 9.12 15.31
N ALA A 23 6.22 10.09 14.45
CA ALA A 23 5.20 11.11 14.72
C ALA A 23 3.81 10.48 14.89
N TYR A 24 3.44 9.54 14.02
CA TYR A 24 2.20 8.76 14.14
C TYR A 24 2.16 7.96 15.45
N ARG A 25 3.27 7.30 15.81
CA ARG A 25 3.40 6.54 17.06
C ARG A 25 3.14 7.41 18.28
N LEU A 26 3.77 8.59 18.34
CA LEU A 26 3.72 9.49 19.50
C LEU A 26 2.44 10.31 19.61
N SER A 27 1.73 10.49 18.50
CA SER A 27 0.55 11.36 18.48
C SER A 27 -0.55 10.82 19.41
N PRO A 28 -1.07 11.64 20.36
CA PRO A 28 -2.17 11.25 21.24
C PRO A 28 -3.50 11.08 20.50
N ARG A 29 -3.57 11.57 19.26
CA ARG A 29 -4.74 11.44 18.37
C ARG A 29 -4.61 10.25 17.40
N ALA A 30 -3.51 9.49 17.49
CA ALA A 30 -3.26 8.30 16.69
C ALA A 30 -2.87 7.14 17.61
N ALA A 31 -1.65 6.61 17.51
CA ALA A 31 -1.30 5.39 18.23
C ALA A 31 -1.04 5.61 19.73
N ASN A 32 -0.48 6.77 20.12
CA ASN A 32 -0.09 7.09 21.50
C ASN A 32 0.70 5.96 22.21
N MET A 33 1.73 5.43 21.55
CA MET A 33 2.53 4.30 22.04
C MET A 33 3.95 4.70 22.40
N THR A 34 4.54 4.10 23.44
CA THR A 34 5.98 4.17 23.67
C THR A 34 6.74 3.28 22.67
N GLN A 35 8.06 3.46 22.56
CA GLN A 35 8.90 2.55 21.75
C GLN A 35 8.84 1.12 22.27
N GLN A 36 8.79 0.94 23.60
CA GLN A 36 8.66 -0.37 24.24
C GLN A 36 7.33 -1.04 23.88
N ALA A 37 6.21 -0.33 24.07
CA ALA A 37 4.90 -0.86 23.76
C ALA A 37 4.76 -1.26 22.27
N LEU A 38 5.31 -0.44 21.36
CA LEU A 38 5.32 -0.79 19.94
C LEU A 38 6.19 -2.03 19.67
N ALA A 39 7.38 -2.11 20.28
CA ALA A 39 8.28 -3.24 20.12
C ALA A 39 7.62 -4.55 20.58
N ASP A 40 7.01 -4.54 21.76
CA ASP A 40 6.31 -5.69 22.34
C ASP A 40 5.16 -6.13 21.43
N LYS A 41 4.35 -5.18 20.96
CA LYS A 41 3.21 -5.46 20.07
C LYS A 41 3.65 -5.99 18.70
N ALA A 42 4.77 -5.49 18.17
CA ALA A 42 5.33 -5.91 16.88
C ALA A 42 6.18 -7.19 16.97
N GLY A 43 6.49 -7.70 18.16
CA GLY A 43 7.34 -8.86 18.34
C GLY A 43 8.79 -8.63 17.90
N VAL A 44 9.30 -7.40 18.07
CA VAL A 44 10.69 -7.02 17.72
C VAL A 44 11.40 -6.41 18.93
N SER A 45 12.73 -6.29 18.86
CA SER A 45 13.48 -5.63 19.94
C SER A 45 13.22 -4.12 19.96
N VAL A 46 13.27 -3.50 21.13
CA VAL A 46 13.20 -2.03 21.28
C VAL A 46 14.36 -1.34 20.55
N GLY A 47 15.52 -2.00 20.47
CA GLY A 47 16.67 -1.53 19.70
C GLY A 47 16.34 -1.40 18.21
N THR A 48 15.55 -2.32 17.66
CA THR A 48 15.05 -2.27 16.29
C THR A 48 14.18 -1.03 16.06
N ILE A 49 13.24 -0.75 16.98
CA ILE A 49 12.38 0.45 16.90
C ILE A 49 13.23 1.73 17.00
N LYS A 50 14.14 1.80 17.97
CA LYS A 50 15.04 2.97 18.15
C LYS A 50 15.89 3.23 16.92
N ARG A 51 16.47 2.18 16.33
CA ARG A 51 17.31 2.29 15.13
C ARG A 51 16.47 2.77 13.94
N PHE A 52 15.32 2.15 13.69
CA PHE A 52 14.40 2.56 12.64
C PHE A 52 14.03 4.04 12.78
N GLU A 53 13.54 4.46 13.94
CA GLU A 53 13.10 5.85 14.16
C GLU A 53 14.23 6.88 14.13
N LYS A 54 15.49 6.46 14.29
CA LYS A 54 16.65 7.34 14.26
C LYS A 54 17.28 7.42 12.87
N THR A 55 17.34 6.31 12.13
CA THR A 55 18.17 6.21 10.92
C THR A 55 17.39 5.76 9.68
N GLY A 56 16.10 5.46 9.79
CA GLY A 56 15.32 4.91 8.68
C GLY A 56 15.57 3.42 8.40
N ILE A 57 16.58 2.79 9.01
CA ILE A 57 17.02 1.46 8.61
C ILE A 57 16.31 0.36 9.42
N ILE A 58 15.60 -0.51 8.71
CA ILE A 58 14.87 -1.67 9.22
C ILE A 58 14.73 -2.71 8.11
N THR A 59 14.53 -3.98 8.45
CA THR A 59 14.20 -5.01 7.44
C THR A 59 12.72 -4.90 7.03
N LEU A 60 12.39 -5.32 5.81
CA LEU A 60 11.01 -5.27 5.33
C LEU A 60 10.01 -6.06 6.22
N PRO A 61 10.30 -7.29 6.69
CA PRO A 61 9.39 -7.99 7.60
C PRO A 61 9.13 -7.24 8.92
N ASN A 62 10.17 -6.65 9.50
CA ASN A 62 10.02 -5.87 10.74
C ASN A 62 9.26 -4.57 10.50
N LEU A 63 9.44 -3.92 9.33
CA LEU A 63 8.64 -2.76 8.93
C LEU A 63 7.16 -3.13 8.82
N ILE A 64 6.84 -4.25 8.17
CA ILE A 64 5.46 -4.77 8.06
C ILE A 64 4.88 -5.04 9.45
N ALA A 65 5.65 -5.67 10.35
CA ALA A 65 5.21 -5.93 11.72
C ALA A 65 4.94 -4.64 12.50
N VAL A 66 5.82 -3.64 12.39
CA VAL A 66 5.63 -2.30 12.98
C VAL A 66 4.37 -1.64 12.45
N PHE A 67 4.18 -1.59 11.14
CA PHE A 67 3.02 -0.94 10.53
C PHE A 67 1.72 -1.68 10.86
N ARG A 68 1.74 -3.01 10.95
CA ARG A 68 0.61 -3.81 11.45
C ARG A 68 0.26 -3.44 12.89
N SER A 69 1.26 -3.32 13.77
CA SER A 69 1.06 -2.94 15.17
C SER A 69 0.53 -1.53 15.36
N LEU A 70 0.86 -0.63 14.42
CA LEU A 70 0.33 0.74 14.35
C LEU A 70 -1.06 0.82 13.69
N GLY A 71 -1.60 -0.27 13.14
CA GLY A 71 -2.88 -0.26 12.42
C GLY A 71 -2.80 0.27 10.98
N LEU A 72 -1.60 0.33 10.41
CA LEU A 72 -1.28 0.91 9.09
C LEU A 72 -0.96 -0.16 8.03
N LEU A 73 -1.37 -1.42 8.23
CA LEU A 73 -1.01 -2.51 7.30
C LEU A 73 -1.57 -2.29 5.89
N GLN A 74 -2.75 -1.66 5.78
CA GLN A 74 -3.36 -1.35 4.49
C GLN A 74 -2.52 -0.36 3.67
N ASN A 75 -1.85 0.59 4.31
CA ASN A 75 -0.93 1.51 3.63
C ASN A 75 0.26 0.77 3.01
N VAL A 76 0.73 -0.30 3.66
CA VAL A 76 1.82 -1.13 3.12
C VAL A 76 1.33 -1.94 1.93
N ALA A 77 0.11 -2.48 2.00
CA ALA A 77 -0.49 -3.22 0.88
C ALA A 77 -0.69 -2.32 -0.36
N ALA A 78 -0.92 -1.02 -0.16
CA ALA A 78 -1.14 -0.04 -1.22
C ALA A 78 0.15 0.63 -1.76
N LEU A 79 1.35 0.10 -1.43
CA LEU A 79 2.62 0.66 -1.94
C LEU A 79 2.74 0.59 -3.46
N LEU A 80 2.12 -0.43 -4.06
CA LEU A 80 2.03 -0.58 -5.50
C LEU A 80 0.58 -0.32 -5.92
N PRO A 81 0.35 0.37 -7.05
CA PRO A 81 -0.99 0.49 -7.60
C PRO A 81 -1.52 -0.89 -8.02
N GLU A 82 -2.84 -1.07 -7.91
CA GLU A 82 -3.49 -2.23 -8.52
C GLU A 82 -3.27 -2.21 -10.03
N VAL A 83 -2.87 -3.36 -10.57
CA VAL A 83 -2.76 -3.55 -12.02
C VAL A 83 -4.16 -3.94 -12.53
N PRO A 84 -4.79 -3.17 -13.42
CA PRO A 84 -6.09 -3.53 -13.97
C PRO A 84 -6.03 -4.89 -14.67
N GLU A 85 -6.97 -5.79 -14.37
CA GLU A 85 -7.06 -7.12 -15.02
C GLU A 85 -7.37 -7.02 -16.52
N VAL A 86 -7.98 -5.91 -16.94
CA VAL A 86 -8.40 -5.66 -18.32
C VAL A 86 -7.88 -4.30 -18.73
N SER A 87 -7.14 -4.25 -19.83
CA SER A 87 -6.75 -2.96 -20.39
C SER A 87 -7.99 -2.15 -20.81
N PRO A 88 -7.94 -0.82 -20.78
CA PRO A 88 -9.06 0.01 -21.24
C PRO A 88 -9.56 -0.37 -22.63
N MET A 89 -8.65 -0.76 -23.53
CA MET A 89 -8.98 -1.22 -24.88
C MET A 89 -9.75 -2.54 -24.90
N GLU A 90 -9.36 -3.51 -24.07
CA GLU A 90 -10.07 -4.79 -23.96
C GLU A 90 -11.46 -4.60 -23.35
N ALA A 91 -11.62 -3.69 -22.38
CA ALA A 91 -12.92 -3.36 -21.81
C ALA A 91 -13.86 -2.76 -22.87
N LEU A 92 -13.36 -1.83 -23.69
CA LEU A 92 -14.08 -1.28 -24.84
C LEU A 92 -14.50 -2.37 -25.84
N LEU A 93 -13.58 -3.26 -26.24
CA LEU A 93 -13.88 -4.36 -27.16
C LEU A 93 -14.90 -5.36 -26.58
N ALA A 94 -14.85 -5.61 -25.28
CA ALA A 94 -15.82 -6.47 -24.60
C ALA A 94 -17.22 -5.87 -24.59
N GLU A 95 -17.35 -4.55 -24.39
CA GLU A 95 -18.62 -3.84 -24.52
C GLU A 95 -19.17 -3.91 -25.95
N GLU A 96 -18.33 -3.68 -26.97
CA GLU A 96 -18.75 -3.78 -28.38
C GLU A 96 -19.29 -5.17 -28.73
N ARG A 97 -18.65 -6.24 -28.22
CA ARG A 97 -19.10 -7.63 -28.43
C ARG A 97 -20.46 -7.89 -27.79
N LYS A 98 -20.73 -7.33 -26.59
CA LYS A 98 -22.03 -7.44 -25.92
C LYS A 98 -23.14 -6.69 -26.66
N ARG A 99 -22.81 -5.58 -27.31
CA ARG A 99 -23.76 -4.75 -28.08
C ARG A 99 -24.12 -5.35 -29.44
N ARG A 100 -23.35 -6.30 -29.98
CA ARG A 100 -23.68 -6.98 -31.24
C ARG A 100 -24.80 -8.00 -31.00
N PRO A 101 -26.00 -7.85 -31.61
CA PRO A 101 -27.08 -8.81 -31.45
C PRO A 101 -26.64 -10.18 -31.98
N ALA A 102 -26.91 -11.23 -31.20
CA ALA A 102 -26.69 -12.61 -31.64
C ALA A 102 -27.43 -12.80 -32.97
N ARG A 103 -26.69 -13.13 -34.04
CA ARG A 103 -27.22 -13.31 -35.40
C ARG A 103 -28.62 -13.91 -35.35
N ALA A 104 -29.60 -13.15 -35.81
CA ALA A 104 -30.98 -13.61 -35.92
C ALA A 104 -30.99 -14.94 -36.68
N ARG A 105 -31.40 -16.02 -36.00
CA ARG A 105 -31.53 -17.33 -36.63
C ARG A 105 -32.61 -17.20 -37.70
N LYS A 106 -32.25 -17.46 -38.97
CA LYS A 106 -33.21 -17.50 -40.08
C LYS A 106 -34.38 -18.42 -39.70
N PRO A 107 -35.64 -17.99 -39.84
CA PRO A 107 -36.78 -18.85 -39.57
C PRO A 107 -36.75 -20.05 -40.52
N ARG A 108 -36.94 -21.26 -39.98
CA ARG A 108 -37.12 -22.47 -40.76
C ARG A 108 -38.43 -22.34 -41.54
N ALA A 109 -38.35 -22.39 -42.88
CA ALA A 109 -39.51 -22.47 -43.74
C ALA A 109 -40.30 -23.76 -43.41
N LYS A 110 -41.60 -23.62 -43.11
CA LYS A 110 -42.54 -24.75 -43.09
C LYS A 110 -43.14 -24.88 -44.49
N GLY A 111 -43.05 -26.08 -45.04
CA GLY A 111 -43.76 -26.48 -46.25
C GLY A 111 -45.21 -26.84 -45.98
#